data_AF-A0A932ZPE6-F1
#
_entry.id   AF-A0A932ZPE6-F1
#
_cell.length_a   1.000
_cell.length_b   1.000
_cell.length_c   1.000
_cell.angle_alpha   90.00
_cell.angle_beta   90.00
_cell.angle_gamma   90.00
#
_symmetry.space_group_name_H-M   'P 1'
#
loop_
_entity.id
_entity.type
_entity.pdbx_description
1 polymer ?
#
loop_
_entity_poly.entity_id
_entity_poly.type
_entity_poly.pdbx_seq_one_letter_code
_entity_poly.pdbx_strand_id
1 'polypeptide(L)'
;MPRLCGSPPSLDVEVVKSAARGRWLDILIALAAVLEVACAKVGRHVPCPRHGGRDGFRLFKDAAETGGGVCNSCGTFADGFALLQWANGWSFPQAIEAVASHLGMNGSVPEPSIGALLPVPASPVPTRGTPSREKRTWPLERLEEIWKKGESSAPRVSEYLKHRGLSGEVPEALRFDPAHPYFEDRKLIGKFPAILAQVLDVRGELVALLRVYLATDGPGKAKVAEPKKLTLPT
;
A
#
# COMPACT_ATOMS: atom_id res chain seq x y z
N MET A 1 20.34 -19.64 47.16
CA MET A 1 20.74 -18.36 46.53
C MET A 1 20.08 -18.27 45.16
N PRO A 2 18.91 -17.62 45.01
CA PRO A 2 18.33 -17.43 43.69
C PRO A 2 19.15 -16.38 42.93
N ARG A 3 19.57 -16.71 41.71
CA ARG A 3 20.09 -15.71 40.76
C ARG A 3 18.90 -14.92 40.26
N LEU A 4 18.86 -13.63 40.59
CA LEU A 4 17.97 -12.68 39.95
C LEU A 4 18.45 -12.51 38.50
N CYS A 5 17.83 -13.24 37.59
CA CYS A 5 17.92 -12.97 36.16
C CYS A 5 17.17 -11.65 35.93
N GLY A 6 17.86 -10.52 36.01
CA GLY A 6 17.31 -9.25 35.55
C GLY A 6 17.06 -9.36 34.05
N SER A 7 15.81 -9.32 33.62
CA SER A 7 15.48 -9.11 32.21
C SER A 7 16.19 -7.86 31.73
N PRO A 8 16.80 -7.85 30.53
CA PRO A 8 17.38 -6.64 29.96
C PRO A 8 16.29 -5.55 29.91
N PRO A 9 16.65 -4.27 30.12
CA PRO A 9 15.67 -3.20 30.05
C PRO A 9 14.99 -3.24 28.68
N SER A 10 13.68 -3.46 28.68
CA SER A 10 12.88 -3.38 27.46
C SER A 10 13.00 -1.97 26.91
N LEU A 11 13.47 -1.84 25.66
CA LEU A 11 13.50 -0.56 24.95
C LEU A 11 12.08 0.02 24.92
N ASP A 12 11.89 1.18 25.53
CA ASP A 12 10.61 1.87 25.53
C ASP A 12 10.36 2.47 24.14
N VAL A 13 9.32 1.98 23.48
CA VAL A 13 8.94 2.38 22.12
C VAL A 13 8.68 3.88 22.03
N GLU A 14 8.03 4.48 23.04
CA GLU A 14 7.70 5.90 23.03
C GLU A 14 8.94 6.77 23.19
N VAL A 15 9.95 6.28 23.94
CA VAL A 15 11.26 6.95 24.05
C VAL A 15 11.98 6.94 22.72
N VAL A 16 12.06 5.78 22.04
CA VAL A 16 12.73 5.66 20.72
C VAL A 16 11.97 6.48 19.68
N LYS A 17 10.63 6.43 19.68
CA LYS A 17 9.78 7.20 18.77
C LYS A 17 9.96 8.70 18.94
N SER A 18 10.03 9.16 20.19
CA SER A 18 10.27 10.58 20.51
C SER A 18 11.65 11.02 20.05
N ALA A 19 12.68 10.21 20.26
CA ALA A 19 14.06 10.50 19.84
C ALA A 19 14.26 10.48 18.31
N ALA A 20 13.41 9.74 17.57
CA ALA A 20 13.45 9.68 16.11
C ALA A 20 12.80 10.89 15.42
N ARG A 21 11.99 11.69 16.14
CA ARG A 21 11.34 12.89 15.58
C ARG A 21 12.37 13.87 14.99
N GLY A 22 12.04 14.46 13.85
CA GLY A 22 12.92 15.33 13.07
C GLY A 22 14.08 14.63 12.37
N ARG A 23 14.33 13.33 12.65
CA ARG A 23 15.48 12.57 12.14
C ARG A 23 15.09 11.40 11.23
N TRP A 24 13.80 11.24 10.95
CA TRP A 24 13.31 10.05 10.24
C TRP A 24 13.86 9.91 8.83
N LEU A 25 14.12 10.99 8.09
CA LEU A 25 14.67 10.87 6.73
C LEU A 25 16.07 10.23 6.75
N ASP A 26 16.93 10.65 7.67
CA ASP A 26 18.27 10.09 7.84
C ASP A 26 18.21 8.62 8.27
N ILE A 27 17.35 8.32 9.23
CA ILE A 27 17.10 6.95 9.73
C ILE A 27 16.63 6.05 8.58
N LEU A 28 15.66 6.51 7.77
CA LEU A 28 15.12 5.74 6.65
C LEU A 28 16.17 5.48 5.57
N ILE A 29 17.00 6.47 5.22
CA ILE A 29 18.09 6.30 4.25
C ILE A 29 19.11 5.27 4.78
N ALA A 30 19.50 5.39 6.05
CA ALA A 30 20.50 4.52 6.65
C ALA A 30 20.02 3.07 6.82
N LEU A 31 18.76 2.87 7.20
CA LEU A 31 18.21 1.55 7.52
C LEU A 31 17.49 0.90 6.33
N ALA A 32 17.14 1.65 5.29
CA ALA A 32 16.45 1.15 4.10
C ALA A 32 16.82 1.99 2.86
N ALA A 33 18.03 1.78 2.32
CA ALA A 33 18.56 2.51 1.15
C ALA A 33 17.59 2.56 -0.05
N VAL A 34 16.71 1.57 -0.20
CA VAL A 34 15.65 1.56 -1.22
C VAL A 34 14.68 2.75 -1.13
N LEU A 35 14.65 3.48 -0.01
CA LEU A 35 13.84 4.68 0.23
C LEU A 35 14.55 5.99 -0.11
N GLU A 36 15.83 5.98 -0.48
CA GLU A 36 16.64 7.19 -0.70
C GLU A 36 15.98 8.18 -1.69
N VAL A 37 15.50 7.67 -2.83
CA VAL A 37 14.82 8.49 -3.85
C VAL A 37 13.56 9.15 -3.30
N ALA A 38 12.83 8.47 -2.41
CA ALA A 38 11.63 9.01 -1.78
C ALA A 38 11.99 10.05 -0.71
N CYS A 39 13.06 9.84 0.04
CA CYS A 39 13.58 10.79 1.04
C CYS A 39 14.07 12.08 0.39
N ALA A 40 14.70 12.01 -0.79
CA ALA A 40 15.08 13.19 -1.57
C ALA A 40 13.87 13.96 -2.15
N LYS A 41 12.69 13.33 -2.19
CA LYS A 41 11.48 13.87 -2.84
C LYS A 41 10.26 13.77 -1.92
N VAL A 42 10.42 14.15 -0.66
CA VAL A 42 9.34 14.09 0.35
C VAL A 42 8.03 14.68 -0.18
N GLY A 43 6.93 13.96 0.04
CA GLY A 43 5.60 14.36 -0.43
C GLY A 43 5.33 14.12 -1.92
N ARG A 44 6.36 13.81 -2.74
CA ARG A 44 6.20 13.52 -4.17
C ARG A 44 6.20 12.02 -4.43
N HIS A 45 5.47 11.64 -5.47
CA HIS A 45 5.39 10.24 -5.90
C HIS A 45 6.66 9.80 -6.63
N VAL A 46 7.09 8.58 -6.34
CA VAL A 46 8.23 7.86 -6.92
C VAL A 46 7.83 6.40 -7.19
N PRO A 47 8.59 5.64 -7.99
CA PRO A 47 8.43 4.19 -8.10
C PRO A 47 8.39 3.53 -6.72
N CYS A 48 7.54 2.52 -6.53
CA CYS A 48 7.49 1.86 -5.24
C CYS A 48 8.66 0.88 -5.09
N PRO A 49 9.43 0.94 -3.99
CA PRO A 49 10.65 0.15 -3.82
C PRO A 49 10.42 -1.36 -3.76
N ARG A 50 9.22 -1.82 -3.41
CA ARG A 50 8.91 -3.27 -3.24
C ARG A 50 8.40 -3.95 -4.50
N HIS A 51 7.67 -3.24 -5.35
CA HIS A 51 7.00 -3.84 -6.52
C HIS A 51 7.12 -3.01 -7.81
N GLY A 52 7.96 -1.96 -7.79
CA GLY A 52 8.22 -1.10 -8.94
C GLY A 52 7.06 -0.15 -9.28
N GLY A 53 6.82 0.03 -10.59
CA GLY A 53 5.88 1.01 -11.12
C GLY A 53 6.51 2.37 -11.40
N ARG A 54 5.70 3.36 -11.78
CA ARG A 54 6.18 4.71 -12.14
C ARG A 54 6.13 5.69 -10.96
N ASP A 55 5.06 5.66 -10.19
CA ASP A 55 4.70 6.71 -9.22
C ASP A 55 3.89 6.13 -8.05
N GLY A 56 4.14 4.87 -7.69
CA GLY A 56 3.33 4.12 -6.73
C GLY A 56 3.48 4.54 -5.28
N PHE A 57 4.61 5.12 -4.88
CA PHE A 57 4.97 5.38 -3.48
C PHE A 57 5.31 6.84 -3.22
N ARG A 58 5.01 7.35 -2.03
CA ARG A 58 5.54 8.61 -1.52
C ARG A 58 5.68 8.59 0.00
N LEU A 59 6.60 9.38 0.52
CA LEU A 59 6.59 9.76 1.94
C LEU A 59 5.50 10.83 2.19
N PHE A 60 4.98 10.90 3.41
CA PHE A 60 4.11 12.01 3.81
C PHE A 60 4.89 13.32 3.95
N LYS A 61 4.18 14.45 4.00
CA LYS A 61 4.84 15.77 4.09
C LYS A 61 5.55 15.96 5.43
N ASP A 62 5.01 15.35 6.47
CA ASP A 62 5.50 15.31 7.85
C ASP A 62 6.45 14.12 8.08
N ALA A 63 6.94 13.44 7.03
CA ALA A 63 7.77 12.24 7.19
C ALA A 63 9.11 12.50 7.88
N ALA A 64 9.61 13.74 7.94
CA ALA A 64 10.76 14.08 8.79
C ALA A 64 10.44 13.90 10.29
N GLU A 65 9.19 14.15 10.68
CA GLU A 65 8.70 14.03 12.06
C GLU A 65 8.19 12.62 12.37
N THR A 66 7.53 11.96 11.42
CA THR A 66 6.80 10.71 11.67
C THR A 66 7.41 9.48 10.97
N GLY A 67 8.17 9.67 9.89
CA GLY A 67 8.68 8.59 9.03
C GLY A 67 7.62 7.90 8.19
N GLY A 68 6.38 8.38 8.19
CA GLY A 68 5.26 7.73 7.51
C GLY A 68 5.27 7.87 5.99
N GLY A 69 4.57 6.97 5.31
CA GLY A 69 4.45 6.97 3.86
C GLY A 69 3.27 6.17 3.34
N VAL A 70 3.05 6.22 2.03
CA VAL A 70 1.96 5.50 1.38
C VAL A 70 2.38 4.96 0.04
N CYS A 71 1.98 3.72 -0.22
CA CYS A 71 1.98 3.11 -1.54
C CYS A 71 0.54 2.88 -2.00
N ASN A 72 0.24 3.27 -3.23
CA ASN A 72 -1.08 3.12 -3.86
C ASN A 72 -1.58 1.66 -3.87
N SER A 73 -0.66 0.68 -3.84
CA SER A 73 -0.98 -0.75 -3.88
C SER A 73 -0.58 -1.48 -2.60
N CYS A 74 0.54 -1.14 -1.97
CA CYS A 74 1.00 -1.84 -0.76
C CYS A 74 0.29 -1.36 0.51
N GLY A 75 -0.29 -0.16 0.52
CA GLY A 75 -1.00 0.37 1.69
C GLY A 75 -0.35 1.61 2.28
N THR A 76 -0.82 1.97 3.48
CA THR A 76 -0.42 3.17 4.23
C THR A 76 0.44 2.72 5.42
N PHE A 77 1.55 3.41 5.66
CA PHE A 77 2.47 3.14 6.76
C PHE A 77 2.42 4.35 7.70
N ALA A 78 1.89 4.15 8.89
CA ALA A 78 1.53 5.23 9.81
C ALA A 78 2.75 5.99 10.35
N ASP A 79 3.88 5.30 10.53
CA ASP A 79 5.13 5.88 11.00
C ASP A 79 6.35 5.16 10.39
N GLY A 80 7.54 5.64 10.73
CA GLY A 80 8.78 5.10 10.21
C GLY A 80 9.07 3.66 10.64
N PHE A 81 8.55 3.20 11.80
CA PHE A 81 8.66 1.79 12.18
C PHE A 81 7.82 0.89 11.27
N ALA A 82 6.57 1.27 11.01
CA ALA A 82 5.73 0.55 10.05
C ALA A 82 6.34 0.54 8.65
N LEU A 83 6.96 1.66 8.25
CA LEU A 83 7.60 1.77 6.95
C LEU A 83 8.87 0.91 6.84
N LEU A 84 9.71 0.85 7.87
CA LEU A 84 10.92 -0.01 7.90
C LEU A 84 10.57 -1.50 7.94
N GLN A 85 9.58 -1.90 8.73
CA GLN A 85 9.04 -3.27 8.70
C GLN A 85 8.61 -3.65 7.28
N TRP A 86 7.87 -2.76 6.62
CA TRP A 86 7.44 -3.00 5.25
C TRP A 86 8.59 -2.99 4.25
N ALA A 87 9.57 -2.09 4.35
CA ALA A 87 10.66 -1.99 3.37
C ALA A 87 11.61 -3.19 3.47
N ASN A 88 11.97 -3.59 4.69
CA ASN A 88 12.99 -4.59 4.97
C ASN A 88 12.43 -5.99 5.26
N GLY A 89 11.12 -6.13 5.48
CA GLY A 89 10.53 -7.38 5.98
C GLY A 89 10.86 -7.65 7.45
N TRP A 90 11.18 -6.61 8.22
CA TRP A 90 11.48 -6.73 9.64
C TRP A 90 10.21 -6.94 10.48
N SER A 91 10.38 -7.59 11.62
CA SER A 91 9.42 -7.54 12.72
C SER A 91 9.51 -6.20 13.46
N PHE A 92 8.47 -5.89 14.24
CA PHE A 92 8.42 -4.65 15.01
C PHE A 92 9.60 -4.49 16.01
N PRO A 93 9.99 -5.51 16.81
CA PRO A 93 11.15 -5.41 17.69
C PRO A 93 12.46 -5.11 16.93
N GLN A 94 12.68 -5.77 15.79
CA GLN A 94 13.85 -5.51 14.95
C GLN A 94 13.89 -4.06 14.46
N ALA A 95 12.74 -3.49 14.07
CA ALA A 95 12.67 -2.08 13.67
C ALA A 95 13.00 -1.13 14.84
N ILE A 96 12.49 -1.41 16.05
CA ILE A 96 12.80 -0.60 17.24
C ILE A 96 14.29 -0.68 17.57
N GLU A 97 14.86 -1.88 17.62
CA GLU A 97 16.28 -2.10 17.94
C GLU A 97 17.21 -1.43 16.93
N ALA A 98 16.89 -1.52 15.64
CA ALA A 98 17.67 -0.88 14.59
C ALA A 98 17.63 0.65 14.68
N VAL A 99 16.45 1.22 14.94
CA VAL A 99 16.28 2.67 15.12
C VAL A 99 16.97 3.15 16.40
N ALA A 100 16.78 2.46 17.52
CA ALA A 100 17.43 2.79 18.79
C ALA A 100 18.97 2.73 18.65
N SER A 101 19.49 1.72 17.97
CA SER A 101 20.91 1.57 17.68
C SER A 101 21.43 2.71 16.79
N HIS A 102 20.70 3.08 15.74
CA HIS A 102 21.05 4.21 14.88
C HIS A 102 21.02 5.57 15.63
N LEU A 103 20.14 5.70 16.62
CA LEU A 103 20.05 6.87 17.49
C LEU A 103 21.08 6.87 18.62
N GLY A 104 21.89 5.81 18.77
CA GLY A 104 22.88 5.68 19.85
C GLY A 104 22.25 5.44 21.23
N MET A 105 21.04 4.89 21.29
CA MET A 105 20.27 4.68 22.53
C MET A 105 20.52 3.31 23.19
N ASN A 106 21.36 2.47 22.60
CA ASN A 106 21.75 1.19 23.19
C ASN A 106 23.05 1.32 24.00
N GLY A 107 22.97 1.01 25.30
CA GLY A 107 24.14 0.64 26.10
C GLY A 107 24.62 -0.76 25.68
N SER A 108 25.90 -0.87 25.32
CA SER A 108 26.63 -2.10 24.89
C SER A 108 26.10 -2.82 23.64
N VAL A 109 26.89 -2.72 22.57
CA VAL A 109 26.79 -3.44 21.29
C VAL A 109 26.80 -4.97 21.45
N PRO A 110 26.14 -5.68 20.52
CA PRO A 110 26.91 -6.47 19.56
C PRO A 110 26.85 -5.85 18.17
N GLU A 111 27.93 -6.02 17.41
CA GLU A 111 28.08 -5.63 16.01
C GLU A 111 26.87 -6.02 15.12
N PRO A 112 26.65 -5.30 14.01
CA PRO A 112 25.68 -5.71 13.01
C PRO A 112 26.14 -7.02 12.39
N SER A 113 25.51 -8.12 12.78
CA SER A 113 25.54 -9.35 12.00
C SER A 113 24.96 -9.02 10.63
N ILE A 114 25.83 -8.88 9.63
CA ILE A 114 25.47 -9.06 8.22
C ILE A 114 25.08 -10.53 8.09
N GLY A 115 23.86 -10.85 8.55
CA GLY A 115 23.20 -12.11 8.27
C GLY A 115 22.91 -12.09 6.79
N ALA A 116 23.72 -12.85 6.05
CA ALA A 116 23.60 -13.06 4.62
C ALA A 116 22.14 -13.10 4.19
N LEU A 117 21.83 -12.29 3.19
CA LEU A 117 20.61 -12.38 2.39
C LEU A 117 20.38 -13.85 2.04
N LEU A 118 19.47 -14.51 2.77
CA LEU A 118 18.83 -15.68 2.21
C LEU A 118 17.96 -15.16 1.07
N PRO A 119 18.13 -15.65 -0.16
CA PRO A 119 17.21 -15.31 -1.24
C PRO A 119 15.82 -15.70 -0.76
N VAL A 120 14.95 -14.70 -0.57
CA VAL A 120 13.51 -14.98 -0.55
C VAL A 120 13.26 -15.70 -1.87
N PRO A 121 12.70 -16.94 -1.87
CA PRO A 121 12.39 -17.60 -3.12
C PRO A 121 11.50 -16.64 -3.90
N ALA A 122 12.03 -16.18 -5.03
CA ALA A 122 11.31 -15.36 -5.97
C ALA A 122 10.12 -16.20 -6.41
N SER A 123 8.97 -15.96 -5.79
CA SER A 123 7.71 -16.25 -6.46
C SER A 123 7.85 -15.63 -7.85
N PRO A 124 7.68 -16.41 -8.94
CA PRO A 124 7.98 -15.93 -10.27
C PRO A 124 7.23 -14.63 -10.47
N VAL A 125 8.00 -13.54 -10.53
CA VAL A 125 7.48 -12.23 -10.88
C VAL A 125 7.11 -12.39 -12.34
N PRO A 126 5.82 -12.41 -12.73
CA PRO A 126 5.51 -12.29 -14.14
C PRO A 126 6.11 -10.95 -14.56
N THR A 127 7.06 -11.02 -15.49
CA THR A 127 7.71 -9.87 -16.12
C THR A 127 6.62 -9.03 -16.77
N ARG A 128 6.03 -8.13 -15.99
CA ARG A 128 4.94 -7.28 -16.46
C ARG A 128 5.59 -6.15 -17.23
N GLY A 129 5.43 -6.21 -18.55
CA GLY A 129 5.70 -5.09 -19.44
C GLY A 129 5.09 -3.80 -18.88
N THR A 130 5.67 -2.67 -19.26
CA THR A 130 5.17 -1.34 -18.93
C THR A 130 3.64 -1.28 -19.05
N PRO A 131 2.88 -1.01 -17.98
CA PRO A 131 1.43 -0.86 -18.10
C PRO A 131 1.16 0.39 -18.94
N SER A 132 0.84 0.14 -20.21
CA SER A 132 0.13 1.07 -21.06
C SER A 132 -1.21 1.32 -20.38
N ARG A 133 -1.41 2.57 -19.94
CA ARG A 133 -2.64 3.00 -19.27
C ARG A 133 -3.74 2.97 -20.34
N GLU A 134 -4.33 1.80 -20.58
CA GLU A 134 -5.29 1.57 -21.65
C GLU A 134 -6.51 2.47 -21.38
N LYS A 135 -6.58 3.61 -22.07
CA LYS A 135 -7.75 4.50 -22.04
C LYS A 135 -8.86 3.81 -22.82
N ARG A 136 -9.63 2.97 -22.14
CA ARG A 136 -10.75 2.26 -22.75
C ARG A 136 -11.98 3.15 -22.74
N THR A 137 -12.61 3.30 -23.89
CA THR A 137 -13.90 3.96 -24.05
C THR A 137 -14.97 2.92 -24.37
N TRP A 138 -16.18 3.07 -23.82
CA TRP A 138 -17.34 2.23 -24.11
C TRP A 138 -18.57 3.12 -24.30
N PRO A 139 -19.61 2.68 -25.03
CA PRO A 139 -20.88 3.42 -25.10
C PRO A 139 -21.42 3.70 -23.69
N LEU A 140 -22.01 4.87 -23.49
CA LEU A 140 -22.52 5.31 -22.19
C LEU A 140 -23.56 4.32 -21.63
N GLU A 141 -24.42 3.79 -22.50
CA GLU A 141 -25.46 2.81 -22.16
C GLU A 141 -24.84 1.55 -21.54
N ARG A 142 -23.69 1.12 -22.06
CA ARG A 142 -22.95 -0.03 -21.52
C ARG A 142 -22.38 0.26 -20.12
N LEU A 143 -21.92 1.48 -19.86
CA LEU A 143 -21.47 1.87 -18.52
C LEU A 143 -22.64 1.84 -17.54
N GLU A 144 -23.80 2.37 -17.95
CA GLU A 144 -25.01 2.34 -17.14
C GLU A 144 -25.52 0.93 -16.87
N GLU A 145 -25.50 0.03 -17.86
CA GLU A 145 -25.89 -1.37 -17.68
C GLU A 145 -25.01 -2.07 -16.65
N ILE A 146 -23.69 -1.89 -16.75
CA ILE A 146 -22.73 -2.45 -15.79
C ILE A 146 -23.00 -1.89 -14.40
N TRP A 147 -23.24 -0.58 -14.30
CA TRP A 147 -23.59 0.07 -13.04
C TRP A 147 -24.89 -0.48 -12.44
N LYS A 148 -25.97 -0.55 -13.24
CA LYS A 148 -27.29 -1.02 -12.83
C LYS A 148 -27.25 -2.46 -12.32
N LYS A 149 -26.40 -3.31 -12.90
CA LYS A 149 -26.20 -4.70 -12.48
C LYS A 149 -25.51 -4.83 -11.11
N GLY A 150 -24.72 -3.84 -10.71
CA GLY A 150 -24.00 -3.87 -9.45
C GLY A 150 -24.95 -3.82 -8.24
N GLU A 151 -24.63 -4.61 -7.22
CA GLU A 151 -25.32 -4.63 -5.93
C GLU A 151 -24.96 -3.39 -5.11
N SER A 152 -25.96 -2.67 -4.62
CA SER A 152 -25.78 -1.57 -3.67
C SER A 152 -25.52 -2.09 -2.26
N SER A 153 -24.75 -1.34 -1.46
CA SER A 153 -24.54 -1.63 -0.03
C SER A 153 -24.04 -3.04 0.30
N ALA A 154 -23.32 -3.68 -0.63
CA ALA A 154 -22.80 -5.01 -0.42
C ALA A 154 -21.75 -5.03 0.72
N PRO A 155 -21.79 -6.00 1.65
CA PRO A 155 -20.83 -6.10 2.76
C PRO A 155 -19.37 -6.11 2.30
N ARG A 156 -19.11 -6.69 1.12
CA ARG A 156 -17.77 -6.76 0.51
C ARG A 156 -17.17 -5.38 0.23
N VAL A 157 -17.98 -4.38 -0.10
CA VAL A 157 -17.53 -2.99 -0.29
C VAL A 157 -17.11 -2.39 1.05
N SER A 158 -17.92 -2.59 2.10
CA SER A 158 -17.60 -2.11 3.45
C SER A 158 -16.32 -2.76 3.99
N GLU A 159 -16.13 -4.07 3.80
CA GLU A 159 -14.92 -4.80 4.18
C GLU A 159 -13.67 -4.21 3.52
N TYR A 160 -13.73 -3.96 2.21
CA TYR A 160 -12.64 -3.33 1.47
C TYR A 160 -12.36 -1.91 1.98
N LEU A 161 -13.39 -1.09 2.23
CA LEU A 161 -13.21 0.26 2.76
C LEU A 161 -12.59 0.24 4.17
N LYS A 162 -13.04 -0.65 5.06
CA LYS A 162 -12.47 -0.85 6.40
C LYS A 162 -11.01 -1.27 6.35
N HIS A 163 -10.65 -2.20 5.48
CA HIS A 163 -9.25 -2.57 5.25
C HIS A 163 -8.41 -1.38 4.75
N ARG A 164 -9.04 -0.42 4.04
CA ARG A 164 -8.39 0.82 3.59
C ARG A 164 -8.33 1.90 4.68
N GLY A 165 -8.76 1.61 5.91
CA GLY A 165 -8.81 2.56 7.01
C GLY A 165 -9.99 3.54 6.93
N LEU A 166 -11.00 3.23 6.10
CA LEU A 166 -12.20 4.04 5.95
C LEU A 166 -13.34 3.41 6.75
N SER A 167 -14.06 4.24 7.50
CA SER A 167 -15.23 3.86 8.29
C SER A 167 -16.47 4.64 7.85
N GLY A 168 -17.64 4.15 8.24
CA GLY A 168 -18.93 4.76 7.87
C GLY A 168 -19.76 3.90 6.91
N GLU A 169 -20.84 4.48 6.42
CA GLU A 169 -21.74 3.85 5.45
C GLU A 169 -21.11 3.79 4.06
N VAL A 170 -21.50 2.78 3.28
CA VAL A 170 -21.05 2.64 1.89
C VAL A 170 -21.78 3.70 1.05
N PRO A 171 -21.07 4.63 0.39
CA PRO A 171 -21.71 5.63 -0.45
C PRO A 171 -22.52 4.99 -1.59
N GLU A 172 -23.66 5.58 -1.96
CA GLU A 172 -24.49 5.12 -3.09
C GLU A 172 -23.75 5.11 -4.44
N ALA A 173 -22.71 5.96 -4.55
CA ALA A 173 -21.82 6.00 -5.70
C ALA A 173 -20.91 4.76 -5.83
N LEU A 174 -20.98 3.81 -4.88
CA LEU A 174 -20.29 2.52 -4.94
C LEU A 174 -21.27 1.35 -5.06
N ARG A 175 -20.98 0.44 -5.99
CA ARG A 175 -21.68 -0.83 -6.16
C ARG A 175 -20.71 -1.98 -6.26
N PHE A 176 -21.22 -3.20 -6.13
CA PHE A 176 -20.44 -4.43 -6.16
C PHE A 176 -20.89 -5.36 -7.28
N ASP A 177 -19.95 -5.88 -8.05
CA ASP A 177 -20.17 -6.97 -9.01
C ASP A 177 -19.32 -8.17 -8.57
N PRO A 178 -19.92 -9.29 -8.12
CA PRO A 178 -19.17 -10.43 -7.61
C PRO A 178 -18.30 -11.14 -8.67
N ALA A 179 -18.60 -10.96 -9.96
CA ALA A 179 -17.92 -11.66 -11.04
C ALA A 179 -17.72 -10.76 -12.27
N HIS A 180 -17.07 -9.61 -12.06
CA HIS A 180 -16.82 -8.63 -13.11
C HIS A 180 -15.70 -9.09 -14.06
N PRO A 181 -15.91 -9.07 -15.39
CA PRO A 181 -14.88 -9.41 -16.36
C PRO A 181 -13.63 -8.52 -16.27
N TYR A 182 -12.46 -9.14 -16.27
CA TYR A 182 -11.17 -8.47 -16.29
C TYR A 182 -10.42 -8.81 -17.58
N PHE A 183 -9.99 -7.77 -18.28
CA PHE A 183 -9.32 -7.87 -19.56
C PHE A 183 -7.91 -7.28 -19.49
N GLU A 184 -6.95 -7.89 -20.17
CA GLU A 184 -5.62 -7.36 -20.46
C GLU A 184 -5.39 -7.47 -21.97
N ASP A 185 -4.92 -6.41 -22.62
CA ASP A 185 -4.70 -6.36 -24.08
C ASP A 185 -5.89 -6.91 -24.89
N ARG A 186 -7.10 -6.49 -24.52
CA ARG A 186 -8.40 -6.93 -25.09
C ARG A 186 -8.73 -8.42 -24.91
N LYS A 187 -7.87 -9.21 -24.28
CA LYS A 187 -8.10 -10.61 -23.96
C LYS A 187 -8.80 -10.73 -22.60
N LEU A 188 -9.83 -11.57 -22.52
CA LEU A 188 -10.46 -11.90 -21.23
C LEU A 188 -9.49 -12.76 -20.42
N ILE A 189 -9.07 -12.26 -19.27
CA ILE A 189 -8.18 -12.96 -18.36
C ILE A 189 -8.97 -13.75 -17.32
N GLY A 190 -10.11 -13.21 -16.88
CA GLY A 190 -10.97 -13.89 -15.91
C GLY A 190 -12.11 -13.01 -15.42
N LYS A 191 -12.80 -13.49 -14.39
CA LYS A 191 -13.81 -12.73 -13.65
C LYS A 191 -13.35 -12.59 -12.20
N PHE A 192 -13.50 -11.40 -11.65
CA PHE A 192 -13.10 -11.11 -10.28
C PHE A 192 -14.20 -10.29 -9.59
N PRO A 193 -14.32 -10.38 -8.26
CA PRO A 193 -15.15 -9.44 -7.51
C PRO A 193 -14.65 -8.02 -7.76
N ALA A 194 -15.55 -7.07 -7.99
CA ALA A 194 -15.16 -5.70 -8.29
C ALA A 194 -16.09 -4.68 -7.62
N ILE A 195 -15.49 -3.59 -7.15
CA ILE A 195 -16.22 -2.38 -6.80
C ILE A 195 -16.35 -1.54 -8.07
N LEU A 196 -17.58 -1.16 -8.38
CA LEU A 196 -17.93 -0.21 -9.42
C LEU A 196 -18.14 1.14 -8.73
N ALA A 197 -17.52 2.19 -9.25
CA ALA A 197 -17.66 3.55 -8.72
C ALA A 197 -18.01 4.50 -9.86
N GLN A 198 -19.13 5.21 -9.73
CA GLN A 198 -19.50 6.26 -10.67
C GLN A 198 -18.64 7.49 -10.45
N VAL A 199 -18.23 8.12 -11.55
CA VAL A 199 -17.67 9.47 -11.58
C VAL A 199 -18.66 10.34 -12.30
N LEU A 200 -19.22 11.32 -11.59
CA LEU A 200 -20.22 12.24 -12.11
C LEU A 200 -19.60 13.62 -12.37
N ASP A 201 -20.10 14.35 -13.36
CA ASP A 201 -19.78 15.77 -13.52
C ASP A 201 -20.58 16.65 -12.54
N VAL A 202 -20.36 17.96 -12.60
CA VAL A 202 -21.07 18.93 -11.74
C VAL A 202 -22.59 19.01 -12.01
N ARG A 203 -23.05 18.45 -13.13
CA ARG A 203 -24.48 18.36 -13.50
C ARG A 203 -25.08 17.01 -13.09
N GLY A 204 -24.28 16.09 -12.55
CA GLY A 204 -24.72 14.74 -12.17
C GLY A 204 -24.62 13.70 -13.28
N GLU A 205 -24.01 14.04 -14.43
CA GLU A 205 -23.91 13.15 -15.58
C GLU A 205 -22.74 12.17 -15.43
N LEU A 206 -22.93 10.92 -15.82
CA LEU A 206 -21.90 9.88 -15.72
C LEU A 206 -20.78 10.11 -16.74
N VAL A 207 -19.61 10.53 -16.25
CA VAL A 207 -18.42 10.82 -17.09
C VAL A 207 -17.37 9.72 -17.04
N ALA A 208 -17.40 8.83 -16.05
CA ALA A 208 -16.57 7.63 -16.05
C ALA A 208 -17.11 6.56 -15.10
N LEU A 209 -16.73 5.31 -15.38
CA LEU A 209 -16.90 4.20 -14.45
C LEU A 209 -15.51 3.70 -14.00
N LEU A 210 -15.21 3.88 -12.72
CA LEU A 210 -14.02 3.31 -12.10
C LEU A 210 -14.33 1.90 -11.60
N ARG A 211 -13.50 0.94 -12.00
CA ARG A 211 -13.60 -0.46 -11.60
C ARG A 211 -12.40 -0.81 -10.74
N VAL A 212 -12.63 -1.27 -9.51
CA VAL A 212 -11.59 -1.72 -8.59
C VAL A 212 -11.76 -3.22 -8.37
N TYR A 213 -10.87 -4.02 -8.93
CA TYR A 213 -10.90 -5.46 -8.83
C TYR A 213 -10.32 -5.91 -7.49
N LEU A 214 -11.07 -6.75 -6.77
CA LEU A 214 -10.77 -7.24 -5.43
C LEU A 214 -10.21 -8.67 -5.47
N ALA A 215 -9.43 -9.01 -4.45
CA ALA A 215 -8.99 -10.39 -4.25
C ALA A 215 -10.21 -11.28 -3.97
N THR A 216 -10.17 -12.52 -4.47
CA THR A 216 -11.21 -13.53 -4.20
C THR A 216 -11.11 -14.07 -2.77
N ASP A 217 -9.90 -14.10 -2.22
CA ASP A 217 -9.52 -14.72 -0.95
C ASP A 217 -9.17 -13.70 0.15
N GLY A 218 -9.38 -12.41 -0.08
CA GLY A 218 -9.06 -11.41 0.93
C GLY A 218 -9.69 -10.03 0.70
N PRO A 219 -9.59 -9.14 1.70
CA PRO A 219 -10.19 -7.80 1.68
C PRO A 219 -9.45 -6.80 0.78
N GLY A 220 -8.31 -7.19 0.20
CA GLY A 220 -7.46 -6.36 -0.64
C GLY A 220 -7.85 -6.36 -2.12
N LYS A 221 -7.00 -5.72 -2.95
CA LYS A 221 -7.14 -5.72 -4.41
C LYS A 221 -6.71 -7.05 -5.02
N ALA A 222 -7.24 -7.36 -6.20
CA ALA A 222 -6.84 -8.51 -6.99
C ALA A 222 -5.34 -8.44 -7.36
N LYS A 223 -4.66 -9.59 -7.39
CA LYS A 223 -3.25 -9.72 -7.79
C LYS A 223 -3.08 -9.71 -9.33
N VAL A 224 -3.65 -8.71 -10.00
CA VAL A 224 -3.64 -8.55 -11.48
C VAL A 224 -2.75 -7.40 -11.95
N ALA A 225 -2.53 -7.24 -13.27
CA ALA A 225 -1.73 -6.14 -13.83
C ALA A 225 -2.15 -4.77 -13.33
N GLU A 226 -3.43 -4.46 -13.52
CA GLU A 226 -4.03 -3.18 -13.22
C GLU A 226 -5.31 -3.39 -12.41
N PRO A 227 -5.23 -3.46 -11.07
CA PRO A 227 -6.39 -3.73 -10.22
C PRO A 227 -7.40 -2.57 -10.20
N LYS A 228 -7.09 -1.44 -10.85
CA LYS A 228 -7.99 -0.31 -11.06
C LYS A 228 -8.06 0.02 -12.53
N LYS A 229 -9.25 0.08 -13.10
CA LYS A 229 -9.48 0.46 -14.50
C LYS A 229 -10.55 1.54 -14.58
N LEU A 230 -10.20 2.69 -15.16
CA LEU A 230 -11.13 3.78 -15.45
C LEU A 230 -11.61 3.62 -16.89
N THR A 231 -12.93 3.57 -17.09
CA THR A 231 -13.53 3.57 -18.41
C THR A 231 -14.25 4.89 -18.62
N LEU A 232 -14.00 5.53 -19.76
CA LEU A 232 -14.72 6.73 -20.18
C LEU A 232 -15.86 6.34 -21.15
N PRO A 233 -16.94 7.12 -21.26
CA PRO A 233 -17.85 6.98 -22.38
C PRO A 233 -17.12 7.28 -23.71
N THR A 234 -17.53 6.60 -24.79
CA THR A 234 -17.07 6.88 -26.18
C THR A 234 -17.81 8.10 -26.73
#